data_AF-G9KTL4-F1
#
_entry.id   AF-G9KTL4-F1
#
_cell.length_a   1.000
_cell.length_b   1.000
_cell.length_c   1.000
_cell.angle_alpha   90.00
_cell.angle_beta   90.00
_cell.angle_gamma   90.00
#
_symmetry.space_group_name_H-M   'P 1'
#
loop_
_entity.id
_entity.type
_entity.pdbx_description
1 polymer ?
#
loop_
_entity_poly.entity_id
_entity_poly.type
_entity_poly.pdbx_seq_one_letter_code
_entity_poly.pdbx_strand_id
1 'polypeptide(L)' 'EPGVEGVTHYKAGDPVILYVNKVGPYHNPQETYHYYQLPVCCPEKIRHKSLSLGEVLDGDRMAESLYEIRFRENVEKRIL' A
#
# COMPACT_ATOMS: atom_id res chain seq x y z
N GLU A 1 -20.40 -1.43 -6.31
CA GLU A 1 -19.26 -1.55 -5.40
C GLU A 1 -18.82 -3.01 -5.38
N PRO A 2 -17.62 -3.36 -5.86
CA PRO A 2 -17.18 -4.74 -5.77
C PRO A 2 -16.75 -4.97 -4.33
N GLY A 3 -17.62 -5.62 -3.57
CA GLY A 3 -17.32 -6.12 -2.24
C GLY A 3 -16.03 -6.91 -2.28
N VAL A 4 -15.11 -6.56 -1.38
CA VAL A 4 -14.00 -7.44 -1.04
C VAL A 4 -14.66 -8.65 -0.39
N GLU A 5 -14.99 -9.68 -1.18
CA GLU A 5 -15.15 -11.02 -0.66
C GLU A 5 -13.86 -11.31 0.09
N GLY A 6 -13.93 -11.23 1.42
CA GLY A 6 -12.79 -11.47 2.27
C GLY A 6 -12.35 -12.90 2.03
N VAL A 7 -11.30 -13.07 1.23
CA VAL A 7 -10.51 -14.30 1.24
C VAL A 7 -10.00 -14.43 2.67
N THR A 8 -10.68 -15.25 3.47
CA THR A 8 -10.32 -15.45 4.88
C THR A 8 -8.98 -16.16 5.02
N HIS A 9 -8.53 -16.85 3.95
CA HIS A 9 -7.27 -17.58 3.90
C HIS A 9 -6.63 -17.51 2.51
N TYR A 10 -5.38 -17.04 2.44
CA TYR A 10 -4.56 -17.12 1.24
C TYR A 10 -4.07 -18.56 1.02
N LYS A 11 -4.06 -19.01 -0.23
CA LYS A 11 -3.37 -20.21 -0.70
C LYS A 11 -1.93 -19.85 -1.07
N ALA A 12 -1.04 -20.84 -1.03
CA ALA A 12 0.33 -20.64 -1.50
C ALA A 12 0.32 -20.16 -2.95
N GLY A 13 1.07 -19.10 -3.23
CA GLY A 13 1.15 -18.44 -4.53
C GLY A 13 0.09 -17.38 -4.81
N ASP A 14 -0.90 -17.21 -3.93
CA ASP A 14 -1.92 -16.16 -4.10
C ASP A 14 -1.28 -14.75 -4.06
N PRO A 15 -1.72 -13.82 -4.91
CA PRO A 15 -1.23 -12.45 -4.90
C PRO A 15 -1.67 -11.73 -3.61
N VAL A 16 -0.74 -11.04 -2.97
CA VAL A 16 -1.00 -10.22 -1.79
C VAL A 16 -0.92 -8.75 -2.20
N ILE A 17 -2.06 -8.06 -2.15
CA ILE A 17 -2.12 -6.64 -2.49
C ILE A 17 -1.53 -5.84 -1.33
N LEU A 18 -0.40 -5.18 -1.59
CA LEU A 18 0.22 -4.25 -0.66
C LEU A 18 -0.16 -2.81 -1.01
N TYR A 19 -0.61 -2.07 -0.01
CA TYR A 19 -0.90 -0.64 -0.14
C TYR A 19 0.18 0.17 0.58
N VAL A 20 0.63 1.24 -0.08
CA VAL A 20 1.45 2.29 0.55
C VAL A 20 0.53 3.39 1.06
N ASN A 21 0.90 4.04 2.17
CA ASN A 21 0.10 5.10 2.77
C ASN A 21 0.91 6.40 2.84
N LYS A 22 1.37 6.77 4.03
CA LYS A 22 2.17 7.96 4.27
C LYS A 22 3.54 7.61 4.81
N VAL A 23 4.45 8.57 4.68
CA VAL A 23 5.82 8.51 5.17
C VAL A 23 6.15 9.82 5.86
N GLY A 24 6.97 9.74 6.91
CA GLY A 24 7.37 10.90 7.69
C GLY A 24 8.74 10.68 8.31
N PRO A 25 9.48 11.76 8.59
CA PRO A 25 10.77 11.67 9.27
C PRO A 25 10.61 11.18 10.72
N TYR A 26 11.53 10.33 11.17
CA TYR A 26 11.52 9.79 12.55
C TYR A 26 11.57 10.89 13.62
N HIS A 27 12.25 12.00 13.36
CA HIS A 27 12.43 13.10 14.32
C HIS A 27 11.33 14.18 14.27
N ASN A 28 10.37 14.08 13.34
CA ASN A 28 9.23 15.00 13.29
C ASN A 28 7.95 14.26 12.89
N PRO A 29 7.29 13.57 13.85
CA PRO A 29 6.10 12.76 13.57
C PRO A 29 4.88 13.55 13.08
N GLN A 30 4.88 14.88 13.25
CA GLN A 30 3.81 15.76 12.74
C GLN A 30 3.89 15.95 11.22
N GLU A 31 5.07 15.73 10.65
CA GLU A 31 5.32 15.85 9.22
C GLU A 31 5.02 14.54 8.52
N THR A 32 4.07 14.58 7.59
CA THR A 32 3.61 13.40 6.86
C THR A 32 3.39 13.74 5.40
N TYR A 33 3.89 12.87 4.53
CA TYR A 33 3.78 12.98 3.09
C TYR A 33 3.11 11.74 2.53
N HIS A 34 2.33 11.90 1.47
CA HIS A 34 1.82 10.74 0.73
C HIS A 34 3.02 10.02 0.09
N TYR A 35 3.01 8.69 0.09
CA TYR A 35 4.17 7.89 -0.35
C TYR A 35 4.72 8.31 -1.72
N TYR A 36 3.84 8.43 -2.73
CA TYR A 36 4.22 8.80 -4.10
C TYR A 36 4.41 10.30 -4.35
N GLN A 37 4.29 11.14 -3.33
CA GLN A 37 4.68 12.55 -3.42
C GLN A 37 6.20 12.72 -3.27
N LEU A 38 6.86 11.75 -2.65
CA LEU A 38 8.31 11.71 -2.55
C LEU A 38 8.95 11.25 -3.88
N PRO A 39 10.24 11.57 -4.12
CA PRO A 39 10.98 11.11 -5.30
C PRO A 39 11.39 9.62 -5.17
N VAL A 40 10.40 8.75 -5.00
CA VAL A 40 10.54 7.29 -4.97
C VAL A 40 10.08 6.69 -6.30
N CYS A 41 10.31 5.39 -6.51
CA CYS A 41 9.77 4.68 -7.66
C CYS A 41 8.25 4.76 -7.67
N CYS A 42 7.69 5.40 -8.71
CA CYS A 42 6.29 5.77 -8.81
C CYS A 42 5.69 5.19 -10.10
N PRO A 43 4.50 4.56 -10.05
CA PRO A 43 3.81 4.12 -11.27
C PRO A 43 3.41 5.32 -12.15
N GLU A 44 3.29 5.09 -13.46
CA GLU A 44 2.76 6.10 -14.40
C GLU A 44 1.35 6.57 -14.00
N LYS A 45 0.54 5.66 -13.46
CA LYS A 45 -0.80 5.96 -12.93
C LYS A 45 -0.96 5.44 -11.52
N ILE A 46 -1.09 6.35 -10.57
CA ILE A 46 -1.35 6.03 -9.16
C ILE A 46 -2.80 5.58 -9.01
N ARG A 47 -3.01 4.37 -8.48
CA ARG A 47 -4.33 3.83 -8.15
C ARG A 47 -4.56 3.93 -6.65
N HIS A 48 -5.46 4.82 -6.25
CA HIS A 48 -5.84 4.98 -4.85
C HIS A 48 -6.82 3.90 -4.41
N LYS A 49 -6.65 3.39 -3.18
CA LYS A 49 -7.61 2.49 -2.55
C LYS A 49 -8.85 3.29 -2.16
N SER A 50 -10.04 2.75 -2.40
CA SER A 50 -11.27 3.30 -1.83
C SER A 50 -11.23 3.13 -0.31
N LEU A 51 -11.25 4.25 0.41
CA LEU A 51 -11.21 4.29 1.86
C LEU A 51 -12.59 4.60 2.44
N SER A 52 -12.86 4.06 3.61
CA SER A 52 -14.01 4.45 4.43
C SER A 52 -13.87 5.89 4.93
N LEU A 53 -14.98 6.51 5.33
CA LEU A 53 -14.95 7.86 5.89
C LEU A 53 -14.05 7.95 7.14
N GLY A 54 -14.04 6.93 7.99
CA GLY A 54 -13.20 6.89 9.18
C GLY A 54 -11.71 6.90 8.84
N GLU A 55 -11.28 6.05 7.90
CA GLU A 55 -9.89 6.03 7.42
C GLU A 55 -9.48 7.38 6.81
N VAL A 56 -10.37 8.01 6.03
CA VAL A 56 -10.10 9.33 5.43
C VAL A 56 -9.92 10.42 6.50
N LEU A 57 -10.70 10.36 7.60
CA LEU A 57 -10.64 11.30 8.72
C LEU A 57 -9.41 11.10 9.61
N ASP A 58 -9.00 9.85 9.81
CA ASP A 58 -7.68 9.51 10.40
C ASP A 58 -6.52 9.96 9.48
N GLY A 59 -6.88 10.31 8.25
CA GLY A 59 -6.06 10.99 7.30
C GLY A 59 -5.48 10.06 6.25
N ASP A 60 -5.83 8.78 6.20
CA ASP A 60 -5.22 7.79 5.30
C ASP A 60 -5.33 8.18 3.84
N ARG A 61 -4.29 7.83 3.08
CA ARG A 61 -4.13 8.13 1.65
C ARG A 61 -3.50 6.94 0.95
N MET A 62 -4.12 5.77 1.13
CA MET A 62 -3.60 4.51 0.62
C MET A 62 -3.63 4.45 -0.92
N ALA A 63 -2.57 3.90 -1.51
CA ALA A 63 -2.46 3.61 -2.93
C ALA A 63 -1.82 2.24 -3.16
N GLU A 64 -2.12 1.61 -4.29
CA GLU A 64 -1.49 0.34 -4.68
C GLU A 64 0.03 0.51 -4.77
N SER A 65 0.78 -0.40 -4.14
CA SER A 65 2.24 -0.42 -4.22
C SER A 65 2.70 -1.07 -5.54
N LEU A 66 3.95 -0.81 -5.93
CA LEU A 66 4.62 -1.50 -7.03
C LEU A 66 5.19 -2.88 -6.64
N TYR A 67 5.10 -3.27 -5.36
CA TYR A 67 5.63 -4.55 -4.91
C TYR A 67 4.70 -5.70 -5.30
N GLU A 68 5.27 -6.70 -5.97
CA GLU A 68 4.59 -7.95 -6.28
C GLU A 68 4.93 -9.00 -5.23
N ILE A 69 3.98 -9.27 -4.34
CA ILE A 69 4.14 -10.25 -3.25
C ILE A 69 3.20 -11.43 -3.49
N ARG A 70 3.74 -12.64 -3.36
CA ARG A 70 2.99 -13.90 -3.42
C ARG A 70 3.04 -14.61 -2.08
N PHE A 71 1.91 -15.10 -1.61
CA PHE A 71 1.80 -15.72 -0.29
C PHE A 71 2.62 -17.02 -0.21
N ARG A 72 3.45 -17.15 0.83
CA ARG A 72 4.36 -18.31 1.07
C ARG A 72 5.41 -18.55 -0.02
N GLU A 73 5.73 -17.55 -0.82
CA GLU A 73 6.85 -17.60 -1.75
C GLU A 73 8.02 -16.75 -1.22
N ASN A 74 9.20 -17.36 -1.10
CA ASN A 74 10.40 -16.63 -0.70
C ASN A 74 10.89 -15.78 -1.88
N VAL A 75 11.19 -14.52 -1.60
CA VAL A 75 11.81 -13.60 -2.54
C VAL A 75 13.10 -13.04 -1.92
N GLU A 76 14.16 -12.98 -2.72
CA GLU A 76 15.36 -12.24 -2.34
C GLU A 76 15.05 -10.75 -2.19
N LYS A 77 15.80 -10.06 -1.34
CA LYS A 77 15.63 -8.62 -1.13
C LYS A 77 15.86 -7.87 -2.44
N ARG A 78 14.85 -7.10 -2.88
CA ARG A 78 14.90 -6.26 -4.08
C ARG A 78 14.48 -4.84 -3.73
N ILE A 79 15.12 -3.88 -4.39
CA ILE A 79 14.75 -2.46 -4.38
C ILE A 79 13.98 -2.22 -5.67
N LEU A 80 12.89 -1.44 -5.59
CA LEU A 80 12.12 -1.02 -6.75
C LEU A 80 12.87 0.00 -7.61
#